data_AF-A0A164DMR9-F1
#
_entry.id   AF-A0A164DMR9-F1
#
_cell.length_a   1.000
_cell.length_b   1.000
_cell.length_c   1.000
_cell.angle_alpha   90.00
_cell.angle_beta   90.00
_cell.angle_gamma   90.00
#
_symmetry.space_group_name_H-M   'P 1'
#
loop_
_entity.id
_entity.type
_entity.pdbx_description
1 polymer ?
#
loop_
_entity_poly.entity_id
_entity_poly.type
_entity_poly.pdbx_seq_one_letter_code
_entity_poly.pdbx_strand_id
1 'polypeptide(L)'
;ESKMESHRQPVAETLANPEFLLEPLQEMEEIQALEESLRDPDLYFQLVGMIRSLGGASIRDALKRAWYRVFSIKVMASVNWEGKIKKGSLQKQGLKQSIVTKAVFDGVRTTSRKSNNFELETETKKIMKGMPEKYRKRCATEKLISNECETDST
;
A
#
# COMPACT_ATOMS: atom_id res chain seq x y z
N GLU A 1 -22.36 3.67 -51.21
CA GLU A 1 -23.15 4.08 -50.03
C GLU A 1 -22.36 3.78 -48.78
N SER A 2 -22.24 4.78 -47.90
CA SER A 2 -21.47 4.73 -46.67
C SER A 2 -22.35 4.18 -45.56
N LYS A 3 -21.88 3.17 -44.81
CA LYS A 3 -22.43 2.86 -43.49
C LYS A 3 -21.32 2.41 -42.57
N MET A 4 -20.84 3.39 -41.80
CA MET A 4 -19.98 3.23 -40.64
C MET A 4 -20.75 2.42 -39.59
N GLU A 5 -20.30 1.21 -39.27
CA GLU A 5 -20.78 0.45 -38.11
C GLU A 5 -19.69 0.46 -37.04
N SER A 6 -19.76 1.53 -36.23
CA SER A 6 -19.51 1.58 -34.79
C SER A 6 -18.58 0.50 -34.20
N HIS A 7 -17.30 0.83 -34.06
CA HIS A 7 -16.44 0.24 -33.03
C HIS A 7 -17.00 0.59 -31.64
N ARG A 8 -17.90 -0.26 -31.13
CA ARG A 8 -18.34 -0.20 -29.74
C ARG A 8 -17.34 -1.01 -28.92
N GLN A 9 -16.25 -0.36 -28.52
CA GLN A 9 -15.48 -0.87 -27.38
C GLN A 9 -16.43 -0.90 -26.16
N PRO A 10 -16.46 -1.98 -25.37
CA PRO A 10 -17.30 -2.04 -24.18
C PRO A 10 -16.78 -1.01 -23.17
N VAL A 11 -17.50 0.11 -23.06
CA VAL A 11 -17.26 1.25 -22.16
C VAL A 11 -17.47 0.89 -20.67
N ALA A 12 -17.47 -0.40 -20.32
CA ALA A 12 -17.79 -0.92 -18.99
C ALA A 12 -16.58 -1.53 -18.25
N GLU A 13 -15.44 -1.76 -18.91
CA GLU A 13 -14.28 -2.40 -18.28
C GLU A 13 -13.28 -1.44 -17.62
N THR A 14 -13.42 -0.13 -17.84
CA THR A 14 -12.46 0.88 -17.33
C THR A 14 -12.87 1.50 -15.99
N LEU A 15 -14.05 1.17 -15.45
CA LEU A 15 -14.57 1.74 -14.18
C LEU A 15 -14.37 0.84 -12.95
N ALA A 16 -13.66 -0.28 -13.07
CA ALA A 16 -13.60 -1.32 -12.03
C ALA A 16 -12.20 -1.66 -11.50
N ASN A 17 -11.17 -0.89 -11.84
CA ASN A 17 -9.85 -1.12 -11.27
C ASN A 17 -9.12 0.20 -11.05
N PRO A 18 -9.25 0.78 -9.85
CA PRO A 18 -8.39 1.89 -9.46
C PRO A 18 -6.94 1.46 -9.61
N GLU A 19 -6.12 2.19 -10.37
CA GLU A 19 -4.71 1.83 -10.63
C GLU A 19 -3.92 1.51 -9.35
N PHE A 20 -4.29 2.13 -8.22
CA PHE A 20 -3.71 1.85 -6.90
C PHE A 20 -3.97 0.43 -6.38
N LEU A 21 -4.85 -0.35 -6.99
CA LEU A 21 -5.08 -1.77 -6.67
C LEU A 21 -4.10 -2.70 -7.40
N LEU A 22 -3.46 -2.23 -8.48
CA LEU A 22 -2.57 -3.04 -9.32
C LEU A 22 -1.17 -3.11 -8.74
N GLU A 23 -0.62 -1.96 -8.34
CA GLU A 23 0.74 -1.85 -7.80
C GLU A 23 0.77 -1.11 -6.45
N PRO A 24 1.73 -1.42 -5.57
CA PRO A 24 1.90 -0.69 -4.32
C PRO A 24 2.31 0.76 -4.60
N LEU A 25 1.80 1.71 -3.81
CA LEU A 25 2.14 3.13 -3.96
C LEU A 25 3.64 3.38 -3.73
N GLN A 26 4.26 4.20 -4.57
CA GLN A 26 5.71 4.46 -4.58
C GLN A 26 6.10 5.80 -3.96
N GLU A 27 5.21 6.79 -4.02
CA GLU A 27 5.43 8.15 -3.54
C GLU A 27 4.43 8.58 -2.45
N MET A 28 4.78 9.65 -1.73
CA MET A 28 3.98 10.13 -0.60
C MET A 28 2.71 10.85 -1.05
N GLU A 29 2.77 11.51 -2.20
CA GLU A 29 1.67 12.25 -2.84
C GLU A 29 0.54 11.30 -3.22
N GLU A 30 0.87 10.07 -3.64
CA GLU A 30 -0.10 9.04 -3.97
C GLU A 30 -0.92 8.59 -2.75
N ILE A 31 -0.34 8.66 -1.55
CA ILE A 31 -1.09 8.34 -0.32
C ILE A 31 -2.19 9.37 -0.11
N GLN A 32 -1.91 10.66 -0.35
CA GLN A 32 -2.93 11.71 -0.22
C GLN A 32 -4.03 11.57 -1.27
N ALA A 33 -3.66 11.24 -2.52
CA ALA A 33 -4.61 10.96 -3.57
C ALA A 33 -5.51 9.75 -3.23
N LEU A 34 -4.92 8.69 -2.66
CA LEU A 34 -5.66 7.53 -2.19
C LEU A 34 -6.59 7.89 -1.03
N GLU A 35 -6.14 8.67 -0.05
CA GLU A 35 -6.97 9.11 1.08
C GLU A 35 -8.20 9.90 0.61
N GLU A 36 -8.04 10.80 -0.37
CA GLU A 36 -9.16 11.53 -0.94
C GLU A 36 -10.10 10.58 -1.71
N SER A 37 -9.54 9.67 -2.51
CA SER A 37 -10.31 8.69 -3.28
C SER A 37 -11.13 7.76 -2.38
N LEU A 38 -10.59 7.34 -1.24
CA LEU A 38 -11.27 6.46 -0.29
C LEU A 38 -12.39 7.14 0.52
N ARG A 39 -12.66 8.44 0.29
CA ARG A 39 -13.90 9.06 0.75
C ARG A 39 -15.10 8.57 -0.03
N ASP A 40 -14.88 8.11 -1.26
CA ASP A 40 -15.88 7.38 -2.02
C ASP A 40 -16.11 6.00 -1.39
N PRO A 41 -17.35 5.67 -0.97
CA PRO A 41 -17.65 4.39 -0.33
C PRO A 41 -17.38 3.18 -1.20
N ASP A 42 -17.57 3.27 -2.52
CA ASP A 42 -17.37 2.12 -3.42
C ASP A 42 -15.89 1.80 -3.53
N LEU A 43 -15.04 2.82 -3.69
CA LEU A 43 -13.58 2.68 -3.68
C LEU A 43 -13.08 2.17 -2.32
N TYR A 44 -13.68 2.65 -1.23
CA TYR A 44 -13.38 2.17 0.12
C TYR A 44 -13.64 0.66 0.26
N PHE A 45 -14.83 0.20 -0.13
CA PHE A 45 -15.18 -1.22 -0.01
C PHE A 45 -14.43 -2.10 -1.01
N GLN A 46 -14.03 -1.58 -2.18
CA GLN A 46 -13.14 -2.26 -3.09
C GLN A 46 -11.77 -2.54 -2.45
N LEU A 47 -11.15 -1.53 -1.80
CA LEU A 47 -9.90 -1.72 -1.08
C LEU A 47 -10.06 -2.74 0.07
N VAL A 48 -11.11 -2.61 0.88
CA VAL A 48 -11.41 -3.57 1.96
C VAL A 48 -11.55 -5.00 1.43
N GLY A 49 -12.28 -5.18 0.32
CA GLY A 49 -12.49 -6.47 -0.34
C GLY A 49 -11.19 -7.08 -0.86
N MET A 50 -10.34 -6.26 -1.48
CA MET A 50 -9.01 -6.66 -1.94
C MET A 50 -8.13 -7.09 -0.77
N ILE A 51 -8.04 -6.30 0.30
CA ILE A 51 -7.29 -6.68 1.52
C ILE A 51 -7.79 -8.00 2.11
N ARG A 52 -9.11 -8.18 2.18
CA ARG A 52 -9.71 -9.42 2.67
C ARG A 52 -9.27 -10.64 1.85
N SER A 53 -9.21 -10.51 0.51
CA SER A 53 -8.82 -11.62 -0.36
C SER A 53 -7.35 -12.06 -0.22
N LEU A 54 -6.47 -11.22 0.33
CA LEU A 54 -5.05 -11.57 0.54
C LEU A 54 -4.86 -12.68 1.60
N GLY A 55 -5.80 -12.77 2.55
CA GLY A 55 -5.73 -13.70 3.67
C GLY A 55 -4.48 -13.53 4.53
N GLY A 56 -4.14 -14.59 5.28
CA GLY A 56 -2.93 -14.66 6.08
C GLY A 56 -3.03 -15.72 7.17
N ALA A 57 -1.90 -16.35 7.50
CA ALA A 57 -1.88 -17.41 8.53
C ALA A 57 -2.01 -16.86 9.96
N SER A 58 -1.78 -15.56 10.15
CA SER A 58 -1.91 -14.84 11.41
C SER A 58 -2.26 -13.38 11.14
N ILE A 59 -2.66 -12.65 12.17
CA ILE A 59 -2.95 -11.20 12.08
C ILE A 59 -1.73 -10.42 11.58
N ARG A 60 -0.54 -10.76 12.10
CA ARG A 60 0.71 -10.17 11.64
C ARG A 60 0.96 -10.45 10.16
N ASP A 61 0.71 -11.68 9.71
CA ASP A 61 0.90 -12.07 8.31
C ASP A 61 -0.09 -11.34 7.38
N ALA A 62 -1.37 -11.30 7.76
CA ALA A 62 -2.41 -10.57 7.04
C ALA A 62 -2.10 -9.07 6.95
N LEU A 63 -1.69 -8.44 8.05
CA LEU A 63 -1.28 -7.03 8.05
C LEU A 63 -0.05 -6.79 7.18
N LYS A 64 0.95 -7.67 7.22
CA LYS A 64 2.10 -7.54 6.32
C LYS A 64 1.65 -7.61 4.87
N ARG A 65 0.91 -8.65 4.48
CA ARG A 65 0.39 -8.79 3.10
C ARG A 65 -0.39 -7.56 2.67
N ALA A 66 -1.27 -7.06 3.53
CA ALA A 66 -2.05 -5.85 3.29
C ALA A 66 -1.17 -4.61 3.07
N TRP A 67 -0.24 -4.32 3.99
CA TRP A 67 0.61 -3.14 3.90
C TRP A 67 1.55 -3.19 2.70
N TYR A 68 2.11 -4.35 2.38
CA TYR A 68 2.95 -4.53 1.18
C TYR A 68 2.16 -4.47 -0.12
N ARG A 69 0.85 -4.71 -0.07
CA ARG A 69 -0.03 -4.54 -1.23
C ARG A 69 -0.38 -3.07 -1.46
N VAL A 70 -0.60 -2.30 -0.39
CA VAL A 70 -0.98 -0.90 -0.47
C VAL A 70 0.23 0.01 -0.67
N PHE A 71 1.34 -0.25 0.02
CA PHE A 71 2.52 0.60 0.03
C PHE A 71 3.79 -0.14 -0.38
N SER A 72 4.62 0.55 -1.15
CA SER A 72 6.01 0.15 -1.36
C SER A 72 6.81 0.20 -0.06
N ILE A 73 7.96 -0.49 -0.04
CA ILE A 73 8.91 -0.40 1.08
C ILE A 73 9.39 1.04 1.27
N LYS A 74 9.55 1.80 0.18
CA LYS A 74 9.92 3.22 0.19
C LYS A 74 8.89 4.04 0.96
N VAL A 75 7.61 3.94 0.61
CA VAL A 75 6.51 4.61 1.31
C VAL A 75 6.43 4.18 2.78
N MET A 76 6.49 2.87 3.05
CA MET A 76 6.44 2.35 4.41
C MET A 76 7.59 2.84 5.30
N ALA A 77 8.75 3.15 4.72
CA ALA A 77 9.88 3.77 5.44
C ALA A 77 9.64 5.25 5.79
N SER A 78 8.79 5.92 5.02
CA SER A 78 8.47 7.35 5.14
C SER A 78 7.30 7.64 6.07
N VAL A 79 6.36 6.71 6.24
CA VAL A 79 5.23 6.86 7.17
C VAL A 79 5.58 6.52 8.63
N ASN A 80 4.76 6.95 9.58
CA ASN A 80 4.75 6.41 10.95
C ASN A 80 3.33 6.48 11.56
N TRP A 81 3.13 5.86 12.73
CA TRP A 81 1.80 5.80 13.34
C TRP A 81 1.24 7.18 13.72
N GLU A 82 2.04 8.03 14.37
CA GLU A 82 1.56 9.31 14.92
C GLU A 82 1.67 10.49 13.95
N GLY A 83 2.38 10.33 12.83
CA GLY A 83 2.75 11.45 11.95
C GLY A 83 3.79 12.40 12.54
N LYS A 84 4.36 12.05 13.70
CA LYS A 84 5.34 12.92 14.38
C LYS A 84 6.66 12.92 13.64
N ILE A 85 7.22 14.12 13.49
CA ILE A 85 8.53 14.36 12.92
C ILE A 85 9.59 13.87 13.91
N LYS A 86 10.59 13.10 13.43
CA LYS A 86 11.84 12.92 14.18
C LYS A 86 12.77 14.08 13.84
N LYS A 87 13.48 14.62 14.85
CA LYS A 87 14.41 15.76 14.70
C LYS A 87 15.34 15.51 13.49
N GLY A 88 15.26 16.37 12.47
CA GLY A 88 16.06 16.27 11.23
C GLY A 88 15.46 15.44 10.08
N SER A 89 14.17 15.11 10.09
CA SER A 89 13.50 14.38 8.99
C SER A 89 12.36 15.17 8.36
N LEU A 90 12.10 14.90 7.07
CA LEU A 90 10.93 15.40 6.33
C LEU A 90 9.62 14.92 6.98
N GLN A 91 8.57 15.71 6.79
CA GLN A 91 7.22 15.50 7.32
C GLN A 91 6.74 14.07 7.06
N LYS A 92 6.34 13.35 8.12
CA LYS A 92 5.84 11.98 8.01
C LYS A 92 4.32 11.97 8.07
N GLN A 93 3.65 11.32 7.12
CA GLN A 93 2.22 11.11 7.21
C GLN A 93 1.88 10.15 8.37
N GLY A 94 0.86 10.51 9.15
CA GLY A 94 0.40 9.74 10.29
C GLY A 94 -0.66 8.72 9.91
N LEU A 95 -0.43 7.45 10.24
CA LEU A 95 -1.36 6.37 9.93
C LEU A 95 -2.55 6.25 10.90
N LYS A 96 -2.47 6.84 12.09
CA LYS A 96 -3.49 6.65 13.15
C LYS A 96 -4.92 7.06 12.75
N GLN A 97 -5.05 8.13 11.96
CA GLN A 97 -6.34 8.68 11.52
C GLN A 97 -6.58 8.51 10.00
N SER A 98 -5.74 7.71 9.36
CA SER A 98 -5.79 7.45 7.93
C SER A 98 -7.01 6.60 7.56
N ILE A 99 -7.72 6.98 6.50
CA ILE A 99 -8.81 6.20 5.90
C ILE A 99 -8.23 4.90 5.32
N VAL A 100 -7.03 4.96 4.75
CA VAL A 100 -6.28 3.77 4.30
C VAL A 100 -6.08 2.79 5.46
N THR A 101 -5.62 3.25 6.62
CA THR A 101 -5.48 2.39 7.81
C THR A 101 -6.81 1.78 8.23
N LYS A 102 -7.89 2.55 8.22
CA LYS A 102 -9.22 2.03 8.52
C LYS A 102 -9.61 0.92 7.54
N ALA A 103 -9.42 1.13 6.23
CA ALA A 103 -9.71 0.13 5.20
C ALA A 103 -8.88 -1.15 5.38
N VAL A 104 -7.58 -1.02 5.66
CA VAL A 104 -6.69 -2.17 5.94
C VAL A 104 -7.18 -2.95 7.16
N PHE A 105 -7.53 -2.26 8.24
CA PHE A 105 -8.00 -2.91 9.47
C PHE A 105 -9.34 -3.59 9.26
N ASP A 106 -10.28 -2.95 8.58
CA ASP A 106 -11.58 -3.53 8.27
C ASP A 106 -11.42 -4.77 7.37
N GLY A 107 -10.52 -4.74 6.38
CA GLY A 107 -10.19 -5.90 5.56
C GLY A 107 -9.58 -7.05 6.37
N VAL A 108 -8.60 -6.78 7.24
CA VAL A 108 -7.94 -7.82 8.05
C VAL A 108 -8.87 -8.42 9.11
N ARG A 109 -9.76 -7.62 9.73
CA ARG A 109 -10.71 -8.12 10.75
C ARG A 109 -11.65 -9.18 10.20
N THR A 110 -12.05 -9.07 8.93
CA THR A 110 -12.93 -10.08 8.32
C THR A 110 -12.26 -11.46 8.22
N THR A 111 -10.93 -11.49 8.12
CA THR A 111 -10.13 -12.72 8.07
C THR A 111 -9.90 -13.32 9.47
N SER A 112 -9.92 -12.51 10.53
CA SER A 112 -9.63 -12.94 11.90
C SER A 112 -10.66 -12.38 12.89
N ARG A 113 -11.66 -13.20 13.26
CA ARG A 113 -12.77 -12.83 14.17
C ARG A 113 -12.35 -12.41 15.60
N LYS A 114 -11.05 -12.47 15.95
CA LYS A 114 -10.53 -12.21 17.31
C LYS A 114 -9.71 -10.92 17.46
N SER A 115 -9.44 -10.19 16.38
CA SER A 115 -8.50 -9.07 16.41
C SER A 115 -9.13 -7.81 16.99
N ASN A 116 -8.57 -7.29 18.10
CA ASN A 116 -8.95 -5.98 18.62
C ASN A 116 -8.07 -4.86 18.00
N ASN A 117 -8.53 -3.61 18.08
CA ASN A 117 -7.81 -2.47 17.50
C ASN A 117 -6.40 -2.30 18.05
N PHE A 118 -6.19 -2.65 19.33
CA PHE A 118 -4.90 -2.55 19.98
C PHE A 118 -3.86 -3.49 19.38
N GLU A 119 -4.26 -4.73 19.05
CA GLU A 119 -3.40 -5.72 18.40
C GLU A 119 -3.03 -5.27 16.97
N LEU A 120 -4.02 -4.83 16.19
CA LEU A 120 -3.81 -4.34 14.82
C LEU A 120 -2.86 -3.13 14.79
N GLU A 121 -3.06 -2.19 15.69
CA GLU A 121 -2.18 -1.03 15.89
C GLU A 121 -0.77 -1.47 16.28
N THR A 122 -0.64 -2.34 17.28
CA THR A 122 0.66 -2.83 17.78
C THR A 122 1.46 -3.51 16.69
N GLU A 123 0.83 -4.39 15.92
CA GLU A 123 1.49 -5.11 14.83
C GLU A 123 1.81 -4.18 13.65
N THR A 124 0.93 -3.23 13.31
CA THR A 124 1.22 -2.20 12.32
C THR A 124 2.44 -1.35 12.71
N LYS A 125 2.52 -0.90 13.97
CA LYS A 125 3.70 -0.18 14.48
C LYS A 125 4.99 -0.99 14.35
N LYS A 126 4.96 -2.29 14.68
CA LYS A 126 6.12 -3.19 14.55
C LYS A 126 6.55 -3.34 13.09
N ILE A 127 5.59 -3.50 12.17
CA ILE A 127 5.85 -3.59 10.72
C ILE A 127 6.56 -2.31 10.27
N MET A 128 5.94 -1.13 10.48
CA MET A 128 6.46 0.15 10.00
C MET A 128 7.82 0.52 10.63
N LYS A 129 8.04 0.20 11.92
CA LYS A 129 9.31 0.48 12.61
C LYS A 129 10.52 -0.16 11.92
N GLY A 130 10.35 -1.34 11.31
CA GLY A 130 11.42 -2.05 10.62
C GLY A 130 11.67 -1.62 9.16
N MET A 131 10.80 -0.78 8.59
CA MET A 131 10.83 -0.47 7.16
C MET A 131 12.00 0.43 6.73
N PRO A 132 12.42 1.45 7.51
CA PRO A 132 13.58 2.27 7.14
C PRO A 132 14.88 1.47 7.00
N GLU A 133 15.11 0.47 7.87
CA GLU A 133 16.29 -0.39 7.75
C GLU A 133 16.19 -1.32 6.54
N LYS A 134 15.01 -1.93 6.32
CA LYS A 134 14.76 -2.77 5.14
C LYS A 134 14.95 -1.99 3.84
N TYR A 135 14.47 -0.76 3.77
CA TYR A 135 14.62 0.11 2.60
C TYR A 135 16.10 0.40 2.33
N ARG A 136 16.88 0.79 3.36
CA ARG A 136 18.33 1.02 3.21
C ARG A 136 19.08 -0.21 2.71
N LYS A 137 18.76 -1.40 3.24
CA LYS A 137 19.38 -2.66 2.79
C LYS A 137 19.03 -2.95 1.33
N ARG A 138 17.77 -2.76 0.93
CA ARG A 138 17.34 -2.94 -0.46
C ARG A 138 18.08 -2.02 -1.42
N CYS A 139 18.18 -0.72 -1.11
CA CYS A 139 18.93 0.22 -1.95
C CYS A 139 20.43 -0.12 -2.02
N ALA A 140 21.03 -0.62 -0.93
CA ALA A 140 22.42 -1.05 -0.94
C ALA A 140 22.64 -2.28 -1.84
N THR A 141 21.74 -3.26 -1.76
CA THR A 141 21.76 -4.44 -2.64
C THR A 141 21.56 -4.06 -4.11
N GLU A 142 20.59 -3.19 -4.43
CA GLU A 142 20.36 -2.73 -5.81
C GLU A 142 21.59 -2.03 -6.39
N LYS A 143 22.29 -1.20 -5.60
CA LYS A 143 23.56 -0.57 -6.02
C LYS A 143 24.69 -1.58 -6.27
N LEU A 144 24.80 -2.62 -5.44
CA LEU A 144 25.81 -3.66 -5.65
C LEU A 144 25.58 -4.41 -6.96
N ILE A 145 24.33 -4.77 -7.25
CA ILE A 145 23.96 -5.47 -8.48
C ILE A 145 24.24 -4.60 -9.72
N SER A 146 23.89 -3.32 -9.68
CA SER A 146 24.18 -2.39 -10.79
C SER A 146 25.69 -2.27 -11.06
N ASN A 147 26.50 -2.21 -10.00
CA ASN A 147 27.95 -2.12 -10.14
C ASN A 147 28.58 -3.42 -10.68
N GLU A 148 28.04 -4.59 -10.34
CA GLU A 148 28.52 -5.90 -10.85
C GLU A 148 28.18 -6.09 -12.35
N CYS A 149 27.00 -5.64 -12.80
CA CYS A 149 26.63 -5.69 -14.22
C CYS A 149 27.47 -4.77 -15.12
N GLU A 150 28.01 -3.66 -14.58
CA GLU A 150 28.89 -2.75 -15.31
C GLU A 150 30.31 -3.32 -15.47
N THR A 151 30.76 -4.21 -14.56
CA THR A 151 32.12 -4.76 -14.57
C THR A 151 32.34 -5.99 -15.45
N ASP A 152 31.27 -6.67 -15.88
CA ASP A 152 31.35 -7.88 -16.73
C ASP A 152 31.29 -7.59 -18.25
N SER A 153 31.29 -6.31 -18.65
CA SER A 153 31.23 -5.88 -20.06
C SER A 153 32.56 -5.37 -20.63
N THR A 154 33.69 -5.61 -19.97
CA THR A 154 35.04 -5.21 -20.46
C THR A 154 35.93 -6.43 -20.68
#